data_AF-A0A1Y4KXD5-F1
#
_entry.id   AF-A0A1Y4KXD5-F1
#
_cell.length_a   1.000
_cell.length_b   1.000
_cell.length_c   1.000
_cell.angle_alpha   90.00
_cell.angle_beta   90.00
_cell.angle_gamma   90.00
#
_symmetry.space_group_name_H-M   'P 1'
#
loop_
_entity.id
_entity.type
_entity.pdbx_description
1 polymer ?
#
loop_
_entity_poly.entity_id
_entity_poly.type
_entity_poly.pdbx_seq_one_letter_code
_entity_poly.pdbx_strand_id
1 'polypeptide(L)'
;MRTYFHTKSDMILFFTGLFLFVSELWKQYTLTFVLGQGHYNWWYFPFQLCSIPMYLCLAVPFLSEEGKHTVKVFLMDYTLLSGIFTFFDTSGLLYPLPPLTIHSYLWHLVLILLGLLAGLTADFSFTWKHWRHATCIFALGCGIAEILNLSLHTFTQINMFYINPYYPVTQAVFRDIAHLFGRPVSLIFYVLSIVLGSALFHLAFLSIQKRNLRIYKSNLLC
;
A
#
# COMPACT_ATOMS: atom_id res chain seq x y z
N MET A 1 -12.23 -12.79 -28.37
CA MET A 1 -10.84 -12.80 -27.86
C MET A 1 -10.76 -11.71 -26.79
N ARG A 2 -10.77 -12.09 -25.51
CA ARG A 2 -10.76 -11.12 -24.39
C ARG A 2 -9.34 -10.55 -24.30
N THR A 3 -9.14 -9.32 -24.73
CA THR A 3 -7.84 -8.65 -24.61
C THR A 3 -7.58 -8.42 -23.11
N TYR A 4 -6.59 -9.12 -22.54
CA TYR A 4 -6.25 -9.04 -21.12
C TYR A 4 -5.84 -7.63 -20.66
N PHE A 5 -5.46 -6.76 -21.59
CA PHE A 5 -5.14 -5.35 -21.35
C PHE A 5 -6.09 -4.47 -22.15
N HIS A 6 -6.82 -3.59 -21.47
CA HIS A 6 -7.73 -2.66 -22.13
C HIS A 6 -7.06 -1.31 -22.42
N THR A 7 -6.04 -0.94 -21.63
CA THR A 7 -5.34 0.34 -21.79
C THR A 7 -3.82 0.19 -21.60
N LYS A 8 -3.03 1.18 -22.07
CA LYS A 8 -1.60 1.27 -21.74
C LYS A 8 -1.36 1.38 -20.23
N SER A 9 -2.28 2.02 -19.51
CA SER A 9 -2.24 2.13 -18.05
C SER A 9 -2.30 0.75 -17.40
N ASP A 10 -3.21 -0.12 -17.85
CA ASP A 10 -3.35 -1.49 -17.32
C ASP A 10 -2.05 -2.30 -17.49
N MET A 11 -1.38 -2.16 -18.64
CA MET A 11 -0.08 -2.82 -18.88
C MET A 11 0.99 -2.32 -17.93
N ILE A 12 1.11 -0.99 -17.76
CA ILE A 12 2.10 -0.39 -16.86
C ILE A 12 1.87 -0.89 -15.43
N LEU A 13 0.63 -0.90 -14.96
CA LEU A 13 0.28 -1.41 -13.63
C LEU A 13 0.68 -2.88 -13.49
N PHE A 14 0.30 -3.73 -14.44
CA PHE A 14 0.60 -5.16 -14.37
C PHE A 14 2.11 -5.45 -14.37
N PHE A 15 2.88 -4.84 -15.28
CA PHE A 15 4.32 -5.04 -15.34
C PHE A 15 5.04 -4.44 -14.13
N THR A 16 4.53 -3.35 -13.56
CA THR A 16 5.02 -2.84 -12.27
C THR A 16 4.74 -3.84 -11.14
N GLY A 17 3.55 -4.43 -11.11
CA GLY A 17 3.21 -5.51 -10.17
C GLY A 17 4.12 -6.73 -10.31
N LEU A 18 4.43 -7.13 -11.55
CA LEU A 18 5.35 -8.23 -11.83
C LEU A 18 6.78 -7.91 -11.38
N PHE A 19 7.27 -6.70 -11.66
CA PHE A 19 8.57 -6.23 -11.18
C PHE A 19 8.64 -6.26 -9.65
N LEU A 20 7.65 -5.70 -8.96
CA LEU A 20 7.55 -5.72 -7.51
C LEU A 20 7.55 -7.16 -7.00
N PHE A 21 6.77 -8.05 -7.60
CA PHE A 21 6.69 -9.46 -7.21
C PHE A 21 8.00 -10.22 -7.35
N VAL A 22 8.68 -10.09 -8.49
CA VAL A 22 10.00 -10.72 -8.68
C VAL A 22 11.02 -10.18 -7.68
N SER A 23 11.00 -8.86 -7.44
CA SER A 23 11.89 -8.23 -6.47
C SER A 23 11.59 -8.66 -5.02
N GLU A 24 10.31 -8.90 -4.70
CA GLU A 24 9.87 -9.42 -3.41
C GLU A 24 10.33 -10.88 -3.24
N LEU A 25 10.22 -11.72 -4.27
CA LEU A 25 10.74 -13.09 -4.23
C LEU A 25 12.25 -13.11 -3.97
N TRP A 26 13.00 -12.22 -4.63
CA TRP A 26 14.43 -12.07 -4.36
C TRP A 26 14.71 -11.65 -2.91
N LYS A 27 13.93 -10.70 -2.38
CA LYS A 27 14.02 -10.28 -0.97
C LYS A 27 13.76 -11.45 -0.02
N GLN A 28 12.68 -12.19 -0.23
CA GLN A 28 12.31 -13.36 0.58
C GLN A 28 13.37 -14.47 0.52
N TYR A 29 13.91 -14.75 -0.67
CA TYR A 29 15.00 -15.70 -0.85
C TYR A 29 16.24 -15.28 -0.05
N THR A 30 16.64 -14.02 -0.18
CA THR A 30 17.84 -13.49 0.49
C THR A 30 17.68 -13.50 2.01
N LEU A 31 16.53 -13.06 2.52
CA LEU A 31 16.23 -13.08 3.95
C LEU A 31 16.24 -14.50 4.52
N THR A 32 15.71 -15.48 3.79
CA THR A 32 15.57 -16.85 4.28
C THR A 32 16.88 -17.64 4.17
N PHE A 33 17.49 -17.65 3.00
CA PHE A 33 18.60 -18.57 2.71
C PHE A 33 19.98 -17.94 2.91
N VAL A 34 20.12 -16.63 2.66
CA VAL A 34 21.43 -15.95 2.82
C VAL A 34 21.62 -15.49 4.26
N LEU A 35 20.60 -14.83 4.84
CA LEU A 35 20.69 -14.30 6.21
C LEU A 35 20.09 -15.26 7.26
N GLY A 36 18.96 -15.89 6.95
CA GLY A 36 18.20 -16.74 7.87
C GLY A 36 18.69 -18.18 7.99
N GLN A 37 19.77 -18.57 7.30
CA GLN A 37 20.33 -19.93 7.33
C GLN A 37 19.29 -21.03 7.01
N GLY A 38 18.35 -20.74 6.11
CA GLY A 38 17.26 -21.64 5.71
C GLY A 38 16.00 -21.53 6.57
N HIS A 39 16.00 -20.72 7.63
CA HIS A 39 14.82 -20.46 8.45
C HIS A 39 14.06 -19.23 7.96
N TYR A 40 12.77 -19.42 7.65
CA TYR A 40 11.90 -18.34 7.20
C TYR A 40 11.53 -17.41 8.36
N ASN A 41 11.75 -16.10 8.18
CA ASN A 41 11.35 -15.09 9.15
C ASN A 41 10.01 -14.47 8.76
N TRP A 42 8.97 -14.85 9.50
CA TRP A 42 7.58 -14.43 9.29
C TRP A 42 7.32 -12.94 9.52
N TRP A 43 8.25 -12.22 10.18
CA TRP A 43 8.16 -10.77 10.31
C TRP A 43 8.16 -10.08 8.94
N TYR A 44 8.87 -10.67 7.98
CA TYR A 44 9.01 -10.15 6.63
C TYR A 44 8.00 -10.75 5.65
N PHE A 45 7.01 -11.52 6.12
CA PHE A 45 5.96 -12.04 5.25
C PHE A 45 5.33 -10.88 4.44
N PRO A 46 5.18 -11.00 3.10
CA PRO A 46 4.79 -9.91 2.22
C PRO A 46 3.30 -9.60 2.31
N PHE A 47 2.84 -9.20 3.49
CA PHE A 47 1.47 -8.79 3.75
C PHE A 47 1.43 -7.56 4.66
N GLN A 48 2.27 -6.58 4.31
CA GLN A 48 2.25 -5.22 4.84
C GLN A 48 1.46 -4.29 3.91
N LEU A 49 1.01 -3.13 4.38
CA LEU A 49 0.28 -2.18 3.53
C LEU A 49 1.07 -1.80 2.27
N CYS A 50 2.40 -1.63 2.39
CA CYS A 50 3.31 -1.35 1.27
C CYS A 50 3.47 -2.53 0.29
N SER A 51 3.03 -3.73 0.63
CA SER A 51 3.09 -4.91 -0.25
C SER A 51 1.78 -5.19 -0.98
N ILE A 52 0.64 -4.69 -0.49
CA ILE A 52 -0.67 -4.80 -1.16
C ILE A 52 -0.67 -4.32 -2.62
N PRO A 53 -0.01 -3.20 -2.99
CA PRO A 53 -0.04 -2.67 -4.35
C PRO A 53 0.48 -3.67 -5.38
N MET A 54 1.46 -4.49 -5.02
CA MET A 54 2.00 -5.56 -5.86
C MET A 54 0.91 -6.54 -6.29
N TYR A 55 0.13 -7.06 -5.32
CA TYR A 55 -0.96 -8.00 -5.59
C TYR A 55 -2.08 -7.37 -6.41
N LEU A 56 -2.46 -6.13 -6.07
CA LEU A 56 -3.51 -5.42 -6.80
C LEU A 56 -3.12 -5.17 -8.25
N CYS A 57 -1.87 -4.73 -8.49
CA CYS A 57 -1.30 -4.53 -9.82
C CYS A 57 -1.26 -5.82 -10.63
N LEU A 58 -0.85 -6.95 -10.04
CA LEU A 58 -0.89 -8.26 -10.69
C LEU A 58 -2.32 -8.71 -11.04
N ALA A 59 -3.30 -8.32 -10.23
CA ALA A 59 -4.70 -8.68 -10.44
C ALA A 59 -5.38 -7.86 -11.55
N VAL A 60 -4.86 -6.67 -11.92
CA VAL A 60 -5.47 -5.72 -12.88
C VAL A 60 -6.03 -6.35 -14.15
N PRO A 61 -5.33 -7.27 -14.85
CA PRO A 61 -5.85 -7.88 -16.10
C PRO A 61 -7.13 -8.69 -15.91
N PHE A 62 -7.43 -9.11 -14.68
CA PHE A 62 -8.57 -9.97 -14.33
C PHE A 62 -9.75 -9.18 -13.74
N LEU A 63 -9.59 -7.87 -13.53
CA LEU A 63 -10.61 -7.02 -12.93
C LEU A 63 -11.57 -6.45 -13.98
N SER A 64 -12.81 -6.18 -13.55
CA SER A 64 -13.73 -5.32 -14.28
C SER A 64 -13.20 -3.88 -14.32
N GLU A 65 -13.73 -3.04 -15.22
CA GLU A 65 -13.33 -1.63 -15.31
C GLU A 65 -13.53 -0.89 -13.97
N GLU A 66 -14.64 -1.11 -13.27
CA GLU A 66 -14.86 -0.55 -11.92
C GLU A 66 -13.83 -1.07 -10.90
N GLY A 67 -13.42 -2.33 -11.02
CA GLY A 67 -12.36 -2.91 -10.20
C GLY A 67 -11.00 -2.23 -10.47
N LYS A 68 -10.68 -1.97 -11.74
CA LYS A 68 -9.47 -1.24 -12.13
C LYS A 68 -9.48 0.21 -11.62
N HIS A 69 -10.61 0.90 -11.71
CA HIS A 69 -10.78 2.23 -11.13
C HIS A 69 -10.55 2.21 -9.62
N THR A 70 -11.12 1.21 -8.93
CA THR A 70 -10.93 1.03 -7.50
C THR A 70 -9.46 0.78 -7.15
N VAL A 71 -8.75 -0.05 -7.91
CA VAL A 71 -7.30 -0.27 -7.74
C VAL A 71 -6.52 1.01 -7.97
N LYS A 72 -6.78 1.75 -9.06
CA LYS A 72 -6.11 3.05 -9.33
C LYS A 72 -6.32 4.04 -8.18
N VAL A 73 -7.52 4.10 -7.59
CA VAL A 73 -7.79 4.93 -6.40
C VAL A 73 -7.07 4.41 -5.16
N PHE A 74 -7.01 3.10 -4.94
CA PHE A 74 -6.21 2.53 -3.85
C PHE A 74 -4.71 2.87 -3.99
N LEU A 75 -4.18 2.83 -5.22
CA LEU A 75 -2.81 3.24 -5.51
C LEU A 75 -2.60 4.73 -5.22
N MET A 76 -3.50 5.58 -5.71
CA MET A 76 -3.47 7.01 -5.49
C MET A 76 -3.53 7.39 -4.00
N ASP A 77 -4.37 6.71 -3.20
CA ASP A 77 -4.66 7.11 -1.83
C ASP A 77 -3.79 6.35 -0.81
N TYR A 78 -3.92 5.02 -0.75
CA TYR A 78 -3.28 4.20 0.29
C TYR A 78 -1.82 3.85 -0.05
N THR A 79 -1.52 3.60 -1.33
CA THR A 79 -0.15 3.26 -1.74
C THR A 79 0.77 4.46 -1.68
N LEU A 80 0.30 5.62 -2.15
CA LEU A 80 1.04 6.86 -2.02
C LEU A 80 1.27 7.25 -0.56
N LEU A 81 0.22 7.19 0.26
CA LEU A 81 0.32 7.47 1.69
C LEU A 81 1.33 6.55 2.37
N SER A 82 1.21 5.23 2.20
CA SER A 82 2.15 4.28 2.83
C SER A 82 3.58 4.47 2.34
N GLY A 83 3.79 4.66 1.03
CA GLY A 83 5.10 4.95 0.46
C GLY A 83 5.78 6.19 1.06
N ILE A 84 5.03 7.28 1.25
CA ILE A 84 5.56 8.52 1.86
C ILE A 84 5.83 8.33 3.35
N PHE A 85 4.85 7.83 4.10
CA PHE A 85 4.92 7.82 5.56
C PHE A 85 5.95 6.83 6.11
N THR A 86 6.33 5.79 5.35
CA THR A 86 7.46 4.92 5.74
C THR A 86 8.78 5.70 5.89
N PHE A 87 8.97 6.83 5.20
CA PHE A 87 10.20 7.63 5.36
C PHE A 87 10.25 8.44 6.67
N PHE A 88 9.15 8.54 7.41
CA PHE A 88 9.14 9.14 8.75
C PHE A 88 9.69 8.18 9.82
N ASP A 89 9.72 6.88 9.53
CA ASP A 89 10.38 5.87 10.35
C ASP A 89 11.05 4.82 9.45
N THR A 90 12.33 5.07 9.17
CA THR A 90 13.13 4.23 8.26
C THR A 90 13.75 3.02 8.94
N SER A 91 13.50 2.80 10.24
CA SER A 91 14.09 1.68 10.98
C SER A 91 13.75 0.33 10.34
N GLY A 92 12.53 0.18 9.82
CA GLY A 92 12.08 -1.02 9.09
C GLY A 92 12.65 -1.19 7.68
N LEU A 93 13.40 -0.21 7.17
CA LEU A 93 14.06 -0.26 5.85
C LEU A 93 15.52 -0.70 5.92
N LEU A 94 16.12 -0.72 7.10
CA LEU A 94 17.54 -1.00 7.29
C LEU A 94 17.76 -2.49 7.54
N TYR A 95 18.58 -3.08 6.68
CA TYR A 95 19.00 -4.49 6.77
C TYR A 95 20.51 -4.58 6.93
N PRO A 96 21.03 -5.68 7.53
CA PRO A 96 22.47 -5.92 7.62
C PRO A 96 23.16 -6.00 6.25
N LEU A 97 22.44 -6.44 5.22
CA LEU A 97 22.94 -6.55 3.85
C LEU A 97 22.57 -5.28 3.06
N PRO A 98 23.53 -4.46 2.60
CA PRO A 98 23.24 -3.19 1.92
C PRO A 98 22.32 -3.30 0.69
N PRO A 99 22.42 -4.33 -0.17
CA PRO A 99 21.44 -4.57 -1.24
C PRO A 99 19.98 -4.64 -0.77
N LEU A 100 19.68 -5.25 0.38
CA LEU A 100 18.31 -5.33 0.91
C LEU A 100 17.81 -3.97 1.40
N THR A 101 18.69 -3.18 2.00
CA THR A 101 18.41 -1.79 2.37
C THR A 101 18.10 -0.97 1.13
N ILE A 102 18.97 -0.96 0.13
CA ILE A 102 18.74 -0.23 -1.14
C ILE A 102 17.42 -0.67 -1.78
N HIS A 103 17.18 -1.97 -1.86
CA HIS A 103 15.93 -2.52 -2.37
C HIS A 103 14.71 -1.98 -1.62
N SER A 104 14.77 -1.93 -0.29
CA SER A 104 13.66 -1.46 0.54
C SER A 104 13.37 0.04 0.36
N TYR A 105 14.41 0.86 0.15
CA TYR A 105 14.22 2.27 -0.22
C TYR A 105 13.62 2.41 -1.63
N LEU A 106 14.16 1.69 -2.62
CA LEU A 106 13.66 1.72 -4.00
C LEU A 106 12.22 1.24 -4.10
N TRP A 107 11.83 0.22 -3.32
CA TRP A 107 10.46 -0.27 -3.22
C TRP A 107 9.49 0.87 -2.93
N HIS A 108 9.75 1.65 -1.87
CA HIS A 108 8.87 2.74 -1.46
C HIS A 108 8.88 3.91 -2.44
N LEU A 109 10.02 4.21 -3.08
CA LEU A 109 10.06 5.20 -4.16
C LEU A 109 9.20 4.77 -5.36
N VAL A 110 9.22 3.50 -5.74
CA VAL A 110 8.33 2.95 -6.79
C VAL A 110 6.87 3.08 -6.38
N LEU A 111 6.51 2.80 -5.12
CA LEU A 111 5.13 2.98 -4.62
C LEU A 111 4.66 4.44 -4.71
N ILE A 112 5.52 5.39 -4.33
CA ILE A 112 5.21 6.83 -4.42
C ILE A 112 4.94 7.20 -5.88
N LEU A 113 5.84 6.82 -6.80
CA LEU A 113 5.68 7.09 -8.23
C LEU A 113 4.40 6.44 -8.77
N LEU A 114 4.13 5.19 -8.38
CA LEU A 114 2.94 4.45 -8.78
C LEU A 114 1.66 5.15 -8.33
N GLY A 115 1.59 5.60 -7.08
CA GLY A 115 0.43 6.32 -6.54
C GLY A 115 0.21 7.67 -7.22
N LEU A 116 1.28 8.44 -7.44
CA LEU A 116 1.22 9.71 -8.19
C LEU A 116 0.74 9.49 -9.62
N LEU A 117 1.29 8.50 -10.33
CA LEU A 117 0.89 8.17 -11.69
C LEU A 117 -0.57 7.73 -11.75
N ALA A 118 -1.02 6.89 -10.82
CA ALA A 118 -2.41 6.43 -10.77
C ALA A 118 -3.41 7.60 -10.61
N GLY A 119 -3.08 8.63 -9.83
CA GLY A 119 -3.93 9.81 -9.65
C GLY A 119 -3.83 10.84 -10.79
N LEU A 120 -2.60 11.16 -11.23
CA LEU A 120 -2.36 12.21 -12.23
C LEU A 120 -2.73 11.80 -13.66
N THR A 121 -2.66 10.50 -13.96
CA THR A 121 -2.95 9.96 -15.31
C THR A 121 -4.29 9.23 -15.37
N ALA A 122 -5.14 9.42 -14.35
CA ALA A 122 -6.47 8.82 -14.32
C ALA A 122 -7.28 9.19 -15.58
N ASP A 123 -7.73 8.17 -16.29
CA ASP A 123 -8.56 8.23 -17.50
C ASP A 123 -10.07 8.26 -17.18
N PHE A 124 -10.41 8.31 -15.91
CA PHE A 124 -11.77 8.37 -15.40
C PHE A 124 -11.88 9.43 -14.29
N SER A 125 -13.09 9.93 -14.08
CA SER A 125 -13.35 10.82 -12.95
C SER A 125 -13.56 10.00 -11.67
N PHE A 126 -12.58 10.02 -10.78
CA PHE A 126 -12.72 9.38 -9.47
C PHE A 126 -13.67 10.18 -8.57
N THR A 127 -14.26 9.48 -7.60
CA THR A 127 -15.31 9.98 -6.70
C THR A 127 -15.19 9.31 -5.34
N TRP A 128 -15.88 9.84 -4.34
CA TRP A 128 -15.99 9.22 -3.01
C TRP A 128 -16.52 7.79 -3.00
N LYS A 129 -17.26 7.36 -4.04
CA LYS A 129 -17.65 5.96 -4.20
C LYS A 129 -16.42 5.08 -4.38
N HIS A 130 -15.49 5.48 -5.24
CA HIS A 130 -14.25 4.74 -5.48
C HIS A 130 -13.35 4.73 -4.26
N TRP A 131 -13.25 5.86 -3.53
CA TRP A 131 -12.53 5.90 -2.25
C TRP A 131 -13.11 4.92 -1.23
N ARG A 132 -14.45 4.85 -1.09
CA ARG A 132 -15.08 3.86 -0.19
C ARG A 132 -14.72 2.42 -0.58
N HIS A 133 -14.73 2.08 -1.87
CA HIS A 133 -14.33 0.75 -2.31
C HIS A 133 -12.84 0.46 -2.05
N ALA A 134 -11.95 1.45 -2.25
CA ALA A 134 -10.54 1.32 -1.90
C ALA A 134 -10.36 1.13 -0.39
N THR A 135 -11.13 1.85 0.43
CA THR A 135 -11.17 1.68 1.89
C THR A 135 -11.69 0.29 2.28
N CYS A 136 -12.63 -0.30 1.53
CA CYS A 136 -13.03 -1.69 1.74
C CYS A 136 -11.87 -2.66 1.47
N ILE A 137 -11.06 -2.44 0.42
CA ILE A 137 -9.84 -3.25 0.18
C ILE A 137 -8.88 -3.13 1.36
N PHE A 138 -8.64 -1.92 1.86
CA PHE A 138 -7.79 -1.70 3.04
C PHE A 138 -8.35 -2.43 4.27
N ALA A 139 -9.64 -2.28 4.57
CA ALA A 139 -10.28 -2.93 5.71
C ALA A 139 -10.24 -4.47 5.63
N LEU A 140 -10.44 -5.03 4.43
CA LEU A 140 -10.25 -6.47 4.19
C LEU A 140 -8.79 -6.89 4.44
N GLY A 141 -7.82 -6.08 4.00
CA GLY A 141 -6.41 -6.28 4.31
C GLY A 141 -6.13 -6.29 5.81
N CYS A 142 -6.68 -5.34 6.57
CA CYS A 142 -6.59 -5.31 8.03
C CYS A 142 -7.20 -6.57 8.66
N GLY A 143 -8.37 -7.01 8.20
CA GLY A 143 -9.01 -8.22 8.72
C GLY A 143 -8.17 -9.48 8.46
N ILE A 144 -7.59 -9.61 7.26
CA ILE A 144 -6.69 -10.74 6.95
C ILE A 144 -5.42 -10.64 7.81
N ALA A 145 -4.83 -9.45 7.96
CA ALA A 145 -3.65 -9.23 8.78
C ALA A 145 -3.91 -9.58 10.25
N GLU A 146 -5.08 -9.21 10.79
CA GLU A 146 -5.51 -9.59 12.13
C GLU A 146 -5.64 -11.10 12.27
N ILE A 147 -6.31 -11.78 11.33
CA ILE A 147 -6.42 -13.24 11.33
C ILE A 147 -5.04 -13.90 11.33
N LEU A 148 -4.13 -13.46 10.46
CA LEU A 148 -2.76 -13.98 10.40
C LEU A 148 -2.02 -13.75 11.72
N ASN A 149 -2.10 -12.53 12.26
CA ASN A 149 -1.45 -12.15 13.50
C ASN A 149 -1.96 -13.00 14.68
N LEU A 150 -3.26 -13.15 14.83
CA LEU A 150 -3.86 -13.94 15.92
C LEU A 150 -3.62 -15.43 15.75
N SER A 151 -3.60 -15.96 14.52
CA SER A 151 -3.42 -17.39 14.27
C SER A 151 -1.97 -17.84 14.45
N LEU A 152 -1.00 -16.98 14.13
CA LEU A 152 0.41 -17.35 14.05
C LEU A 152 1.28 -16.79 15.19
N HIS A 153 0.77 -15.86 16.02
CA HIS A 153 1.59 -15.21 17.07
C HIS A 153 2.24 -16.17 18.07
N THR A 154 1.64 -17.32 18.35
CA THR A 154 2.20 -18.32 19.29
C THR A 154 3.31 -19.16 18.67
N PHE A 155 3.35 -19.26 17.34
CA PHE A 155 4.29 -20.13 16.61
C PHE A 155 5.47 -19.34 16.04
N THR A 156 5.29 -18.06 15.76
CA THR A 156 6.31 -17.24 15.11
C THR A 156 6.13 -15.75 15.38
N GLN A 157 7.18 -14.98 15.07
CA GLN A 157 7.12 -13.53 15.10
C GLN A 157 6.46 -13.01 13.83
N ILE A 158 5.26 -12.47 13.98
CA ILE A 158 4.45 -11.97 12.88
C ILE A 158 3.79 -10.66 13.29
N ASN A 159 3.85 -9.65 12.43
CA ASN A 159 3.22 -8.35 12.69
C ASN A 159 2.73 -7.72 11.39
N MET A 160 1.72 -8.35 10.79
CA MET A 160 1.14 -7.90 9.53
C MET A 160 0.39 -6.60 9.74
N PHE A 161 0.60 -5.65 8.82
CA PHE A 161 0.10 -4.27 8.88
C PHE A 161 0.54 -3.49 10.12
N TYR A 162 1.49 -4.00 10.89
CA TYR A 162 1.86 -3.46 12.20
C TYR A 162 0.69 -3.37 13.21
N ILE A 163 -0.33 -4.22 13.05
CA ILE A 163 -1.53 -4.23 13.91
C ILE A 163 -1.63 -5.44 14.84
N ASN A 164 -0.54 -6.20 15.06
CA ASN A 164 -0.59 -7.33 15.97
C ASN A 164 -0.71 -6.84 17.44
N PRO A 165 -1.76 -7.22 18.19
CA PRO A 165 -1.98 -6.75 19.56
C PRO A 165 -0.93 -7.24 20.57
N TYR A 166 -0.20 -8.31 20.24
CA TYR A 166 0.81 -8.90 21.10
C TYR A 166 2.17 -8.20 21.00
N TYR A 167 2.40 -7.37 19.96
CA TYR A 167 3.64 -6.62 19.78
C TYR A 167 3.48 -5.15 20.21
N PRO A 168 4.57 -4.48 20.63
CA PRO A 168 4.53 -3.06 20.92
C PRO A 168 4.33 -2.25 19.63
N VAL A 169 3.54 -1.18 19.74
CA VAL A 169 3.38 -0.19 18.66
C VAL A 169 4.67 0.62 18.56
N THR A 170 5.29 0.64 17.38
CA THR A 170 6.61 1.28 17.19
C THR A 170 6.52 2.68 16.59
N GLN A 171 5.45 2.96 15.84
CA GLN A 171 5.24 4.23 15.16
C GLN A 171 5.16 5.37 16.19
N ALA A 172 5.99 6.40 16.02
CA ALA A 172 6.29 7.40 17.04
C ALA A 172 5.05 7.95 17.78
N VAL A 173 4.06 8.48 17.05
CA VAL A 173 2.84 9.07 17.64
C VAL A 173 1.97 8.01 18.34
N PHE A 174 1.85 6.83 17.74
CA PHE A 174 0.96 5.78 18.23
C PHE A 174 1.53 5.03 19.43
N ARG A 175 2.87 4.94 19.52
CA ARG A 175 3.55 4.42 20.71
C ARG A 175 3.17 5.23 21.95
N ASP A 176 3.18 6.55 21.86
CA ASP A 176 2.85 7.42 22.98
C ASP A 176 1.37 7.30 23.38
N ILE A 177 0.47 7.17 22.39
CA ILE A 177 -0.95 6.84 22.64
C ILE A 177 -1.08 5.49 23.35
N ALA A 178 -0.29 4.49 22.96
CA ALA A 178 -0.32 3.17 23.58
C ALA A 178 0.13 3.20 25.05
N HIS A 179 1.09 4.07 25.38
CA HIS A 179 1.54 4.28 26.76
C HIS A 179 0.47 4.97 27.63
N LEU A 180 -0.32 5.89 27.05
CA LEU A 180 -1.32 6.66 27.79
C LEU A 180 -2.67 5.94 27.91
N PHE A 181 -3.14 5.31 26.83
CA PHE A 181 -4.51 4.78 26.73
C PHE A 181 -4.57 3.27 26.48
N GLY A 182 -3.41 2.61 26.39
CA GLY A 182 -3.30 1.19 26.10
C GLY A 182 -3.24 0.87 24.61
N ARG A 183 -2.74 -0.32 24.30
CA ARG A 183 -2.47 -0.77 22.92
C ARG A 183 -3.72 -0.88 22.04
N PRO A 184 -4.86 -1.46 22.50
CA PRO A 184 -6.04 -1.58 21.64
C PRO A 184 -6.53 -0.22 21.14
N VAL A 185 -6.52 0.79 22.01
CA VAL A 185 -6.87 2.17 21.66
C VAL A 185 -5.90 2.72 20.62
N SER A 186 -4.59 2.57 20.85
CA SER A 186 -3.56 3.01 19.90
C SER A 186 -3.71 2.36 18.51
N LEU A 187 -4.00 1.06 18.44
CA LEU A 187 -4.21 0.35 17.17
C LEU A 187 -5.44 0.87 16.42
N ILE A 188 -6.53 1.16 17.12
CA ILE A 188 -7.73 1.79 16.53
C ILE A 188 -7.35 3.16 15.95
N PHE A 189 -6.64 3.99 16.71
CA PHE A 189 -6.18 5.30 16.22
C PHE A 189 -5.24 5.18 15.03
N TYR A 190 -4.35 4.18 15.01
CA TYR A 190 -3.46 3.90 13.89
C TYR A 190 -4.25 3.60 12.60
N VAL A 191 -5.17 2.65 12.64
CA VAL A 191 -6.01 2.27 11.50
C VAL A 191 -6.86 3.47 11.03
N LEU A 192 -7.49 4.18 11.96
CA LEU A 192 -8.30 5.37 11.65
C LEU A 192 -7.46 6.49 11.02
N SER A 193 -6.21 6.68 11.45
CA SER A 193 -5.31 7.68 10.89
C SER A 193 -4.92 7.37 9.45
N ILE A 194 -4.74 6.10 9.10
CA ILE A 194 -4.50 5.67 7.71
C ILE A 194 -5.74 5.97 6.85
N VAL A 195 -6.94 5.65 7.33
CA VAL A 195 -8.19 5.95 6.61
C VAL A 195 -8.36 7.46 6.43
N LEU A 196 -8.14 8.25 7.49
CA LEU A 196 -8.22 9.71 7.43
C LEU A 196 -7.19 10.28 6.45
N GLY A 197 -5.94 9.82 6.53
CA GLY A 197 -4.88 10.22 5.61
C GLY A 197 -5.24 9.90 4.16
N SER A 198 -5.75 8.71 3.88
CA SER A 198 -6.20 8.32 2.54
C SER A 198 -7.30 9.27 2.01
N ALA A 199 -8.23 9.71 2.87
CA ALA A 199 -9.27 10.66 2.51
C ALA A 199 -8.71 12.05 2.20
N LEU A 200 -7.65 12.48 2.89
CA LEU A 200 -6.96 13.74 2.60
C LEU A 200 -6.23 13.70 1.25
N PHE A 201 -5.55 12.59 0.94
CA PHE A 201 -4.99 12.38 -0.40
C PHE A 201 -6.09 12.40 -1.47
N HIS A 202 -7.20 11.68 -1.23
CA HIS A 202 -8.34 11.67 -2.14
C HIS A 202 -8.91 13.07 -2.40
N LEU A 203 -9.07 13.87 -1.34
CA LEU A 203 -9.51 15.27 -1.43
C LEU A 203 -8.55 16.14 -2.25
N ALA A 204 -7.25 15.98 -2.06
CA ALA A 204 -6.24 16.72 -2.81
C ALA A 204 -6.35 16.41 -4.32
N PHE A 205 -6.42 15.13 -4.69
CA PHE A 205 -6.59 14.71 -6.07
C PHE A 205 -7.94 15.14 -6.66
N LEU A 206 -9.03 15.08 -5.89
CA LEU A 206 -10.34 15.58 -6.35
C LEU A 206 -10.28 17.08 -6.67
N SER A 207 -9.52 17.84 -5.89
CA SER A 207 -9.32 19.27 -6.11
C SER A 207 -8.53 19.54 -7.40
N ILE A 208 -7.48 18.74 -7.67
CA ILE A 208 -6.71 18.79 -8.92
C ILE A 208 -7.62 18.45 -10.12
N GLN A 209 -8.39 17.37 -10.04
CA GLN A 209 -9.31 16.94 -11.10
C GLN A 209 -10.34 18.05 -11.42
N LYS A 210 -10.99 18.62 -10.40
CA LYS A 210 -11.95 19.72 -10.57
C LYS A 210 -11.32 20.94 -11.25
N ARG A 211 -10.09 21.29 -10.87
CA ARG A 211 -9.34 22.39 -11.48
C ARG A 211 -9.06 22.13 -12.96
N ASN A 212 -8.59 20.94 -13.30
CA ASN A 212 -8.29 20.56 -14.70
C ASN A 212 -9.55 20.58 -15.58
N LEU A 213 -10.67 20.05 -15.07
CA LEU A 213 -11.95 20.09 -15.78
C LEU A 213 -12.46 21.52 -16.01
N ARG A 214 -12.23 22.44 -15.06
CA ARG A 214 -12.60 23.86 -15.20
C ARG A 214 -11.79 24.55 -16.30
N ILE A 215 -10.48 24.31 -16.34
CA ILE A 215 -9.57 24.85 -17.36
C ILE A 215 -9.93 24.32 -18.76
N TYR A 216 -10.21 23.02 -18.86
CA TYR A 216 -10.60 22.42 -20.13
C TYR A 216 -11.90 23.03 -20.67
N LYS A 217 -12.91 23.23 -19.81
CA LYS A 217 -14.17 23.88 -20.18
C LYS A 217 -13.99 25.33 -20.60
N SER A 218 -13.11 26.11 -19.94
CA SER A 218 -12.85 27.49 -20.36
C SER A 218 -12.18 27.58 -21.72
N ASN A 219 -11.31 26.63 -22.05
CA ASN A 219 -10.59 26.61 -23.33
C ASN A 219 -11.48 26.17 -24.51
N LEU A 220 -12.58 25.45 -24.27
CA LEU A 220 -13.57 25.06 -25.29
C LEU A 220 -14.57 26.17 -25.62
N LEU A 221 -14.67 27.20 -24.77
CA LEU A 221 -15.60 28.32 -24.92
C LEU A 221 -14.95 29.57 -25.53
N CYS A 222 -13.63 29.52 -25.81
CA CYS A 222 -12.88 30.48 -26.62
C CYS A 222 -12.65 29.89 -28.02
#